data_AF-A0A5S3RED9-F1
#
_entry.id   AF-A0A5S3RED9-F1
#
_cell.length_a   1.000
_cell.length_b   1.000
_cell.length_c   1.000
_cell.angle_alpha   90.00
_cell.angle_beta   90.00
_cell.angle_gamma   90.00
#
_symmetry.space_group_name_H-M   'P 1'
#
loop_
_entity.id
_entity.type
_entity.pdbx_description
1 polymer ?
#
loop_
_entity_poly.entity_id
_entity_poly.type
_entity_poly.pdbx_seq_one_letter_code
_entity_poly.pdbx_strand_id
1 'polypeptide(L)'
;MEETVLGLGKEICEAFICGAWRCIPVESLRHYERKEKVVYRCHICRHRIVLMRASKDPAHFEHRPGNPNCLLAYDKLDPNKNRAPLTIVSVTDEQIEKSYEFEELLQFTHSVIGPLSLLADIYDVNRSSVKETLRKQLIDARCGQGQFRKSLISYWKKCAVSGADKTELLIASHIKPWTVSDNKERLDLFNGLLLTPNLDKAFDQGLISFNNNGLILISSKFEPSTAFGITKGQSLKIEKQHLPYLQFHRENVFKT
;
A
#
# COMPACT_ATOMS: atom_id res chain seq x y z
N MET A 1 -22.08 -11.53 6.14
CA MET A 1 -21.03 -10.89 5.31
C MET A 1 -21.63 -10.08 4.15
N GLU A 2 -22.90 -9.67 4.21
CA GLU A 2 -23.62 -9.11 3.05
C GLU A 2 -24.19 -7.69 3.25
N GLU A 3 -24.37 -7.19 4.48
CA GLU A 3 -24.95 -5.85 4.71
C GLU A 3 -23.95 -4.70 4.46
N THR A 4 -22.65 -4.92 4.65
CA THR A 4 -21.64 -3.85 4.61
C THR A 4 -21.29 -3.38 3.18
N VAL A 5 -21.46 -4.25 2.19
CA VAL A 5 -21.15 -3.95 0.77
C VAL A 5 -22.29 -3.14 0.12
N LEU A 6 -23.54 -3.38 0.53
CA LEU A 6 -24.70 -2.62 0.05
C LEU A 6 -24.73 -1.17 0.53
N GLY A 7 -24.10 -0.86 1.67
CA GLY A 7 -24.03 0.49 2.24
C GLY A 7 -23.12 1.46 1.48
N LEU A 8 -22.29 0.99 0.56
CA LEU A 8 -21.33 1.83 -0.19
C LEU A 8 -21.95 2.64 -1.33
N GLY A 9 -23.19 2.30 -1.74
CA GLY A 9 -23.96 3.06 -2.72
C GLY A 9 -23.30 3.17 -4.10
N LYS A 10 -23.70 4.20 -4.86
CA LYS A 10 -23.17 4.49 -6.21
C LYS A 10 -21.91 5.35 -6.21
N GLU A 11 -21.45 5.81 -5.05
CA GLU A 11 -20.28 6.68 -4.91
C GLU A 11 -18.97 5.90 -4.95
N ILE A 12 -19.04 4.57 -4.87
CA ILE A 12 -17.90 3.65 -4.92
C ILE A 12 -18.08 2.68 -6.08
N CYS A 13 -17.01 2.30 -6.78
CA CYS A 13 -17.02 1.27 -7.81
C CYS A 13 -15.77 0.38 -7.73
N GLU A 14 -15.70 -0.71 -8.50
CA GLU A 14 -14.47 -1.49 -8.63
C GLU A 14 -13.63 -0.97 -9.79
N ALA A 15 -12.33 -0.79 -9.59
CA ALA A 15 -11.35 -0.51 -10.63
C ALA A 15 -10.22 -1.54 -10.61
N PHE A 16 -9.69 -1.89 -11.79
CA PHE A 16 -8.58 -2.82 -11.92
C PHE A 16 -7.25 -2.07 -11.86
N ILE A 17 -6.49 -2.25 -10.77
CA ILE A 17 -5.26 -1.50 -10.48
C ILE A 17 -4.20 -2.46 -9.96
N CYS A 18 -2.99 -2.35 -10.49
CA CYS A 18 -1.84 -3.20 -10.17
C CYS A 18 -2.20 -4.71 -10.14
N GLY A 19 -2.90 -5.20 -11.15
CA GLY A 19 -3.25 -6.62 -11.27
C GLY A 19 -4.42 -7.11 -10.40
N ALA A 20 -5.14 -6.24 -9.69
CA ALA A 20 -6.27 -6.64 -8.85
C ALA A 20 -7.46 -5.67 -8.93
N TRP A 21 -8.68 -6.19 -8.76
CA TRP A 21 -9.90 -5.38 -8.60
C TRP A 21 -9.95 -4.78 -7.21
N ARG A 22 -10.18 -3.46 -7.11
CA ARG A 22 -10.26 -2.73 -5.84
C ARG A 22 -11.44 -1.78 -5.83
N CYS A 23 -12.09 -1.63 -4.67
CA CYS A 23 -13.15 -0.64 -4.48
C CYS A 23 -12.56 0.78 -4.34
N ILE A 24 -13.04 1.71 -5.16
CA ILE A 24 -12.55 3.09 -5.26
C ILE A 24 -13.72 4.08 -5.32
N PRO A 25 -13.63 5.21 -4.61
CA PRO A 25 -14.55 6.34 -4.78
C PRO A 25 -14.58 6.84 -6.22
N VAL A 26 -15.77 7.06 -6.76
CA VAL A 26 -15.96 7.53 -8.13
C VAL A 26 -15.25 8.87 -8.37
N GLU A 27 -15.26 9.78 -7.39
CA GLU A 27 -14.54 11.07 -7.44
C GLU A 27 -13.03 10.89 -7.74
N SER A 28 -12.40 9.85 -7.20
CA SER A 28 -10.97 9.59 -7.36
C SER A 28 -10.59 9.11 -8.76
N LEU A 29 -11.50 8.44 -9.47
CA LEU A 29 -11.24 7.88 -10.81
C LEU A 29 -11.42 8.90 -11.94
N ARG A 30 -12.08 10.01 -11.66
CA ARG A 30 -12.53 10.97 -12.67
C ARG A 30 -11.41 11.74 -13.36
N HIS A 31 -10.32 11.98 -12.65
CA HIS A 31 -9.11 12.58 -13.21
C HIS A 31 -8.47 11.69 -14.30
N TYR A 32 -8.84 10.40 -14.32
CA TYR A 32 -8.24 9.37 -15.16
C TYR A 32 -9.17 8.86 -16.27
N GLU A 33 -10.49 9.13 -16.19
CA GLU A 33 -11.50 8.73 -17.19
C GLU A 33 -11.18 9.26 -18.60
N ARG A 34 -10.73 10.52 -18.72
CA ARG A 34 -10.40 11.15 -20.01
C ARG A 34 -9.18 10.57 -20.72
N LYS A 35 -8.38 9.76 -20.04
CA LYS A 35 -7.15 9.19 -20.61
C LYS A 35 -7.36 7.75 -21.12
N GLU A 36 -8.58 7.19 -21.01
CA GLU A 36 -8.92 5.80 -21.39
C GLU A 36 -8.08 4.71 -20.69
N LYS A 37 -7.46 5.02 -19.53
CA LYS A 37 -6.43 4.13 -18.96
C LYS A 37 -6.90 3.21 -17.83
N VAL A 38 -8.14 3.34 -17.34
CA VAL A 38 -8.59 2.59 -16.16
C VAL A 38 -9.86 1.83 -16.48
N VAL A 39 -9.82 0.52 -16.22
CA VAL A 39 -11.00 -0.35 -16.34
C VAL A 39 -11.74 -0.34 -15.01
N TYR A 40 -13.02 -0.04 -15.04
CA TYR A 40 -13.88 0.01 -13.87
C TYR A 40 -15.26 -0.61 -14.13
N ARG A 41 -15.91 -1.07 -13.05
CA ARG A 41 -17.18 -1.78 -13.08
C ARG A 41 -17.95 -1.59 -11.77
N CYS A 42 -19.25 -1.92 -11.78
CA CYS A 42 -20.06 -1.89 -10.57
C CYS A 42 -19.53 -2.89 -9.53
N HIS A 43 -19.40 -2.48 -8.27
CA HIS A 43 -18.94 -3.37 -7.19
C HIS A 43 -19.96 -4.45 -6.78
N ILE A 44 -21.23 -4.27 -7.12
CA ILE A 44 -22.28 -5.26 -6.86
C ILE A 44 -22.40 -6.26 -8.00
N CYS A 45 -22.71 -5.79 -9.20
CA CYS A 45 -23.05 -6.67 -10.31
C CYS A 45 -21.91 -6.87 -11.32
N ARG A 46 -20.77 -6.19 -11.14
CA ARG A 46 -19.59 -6.24 -12.02
C ARG A 46 -19.86 -5.81 -13.47
N HIS A 47 -20.98 -5.15 -13.74
CA HIS A 47 -21.30 -4.62 -15.06
C HIS A 47 -20.56 -3.33 -15.36
N ARG A 48 -20.52 -3.01 -16.65
CA ARG A 48 -20.05 -1.71 -17.14
C ARG A 48 -20.84 -0.56 -16.53
N ILE A 49 -20.11 0.46 -16.15
CA ILE A 49 -20.64 1.71 -15.58
C ILE A 49 -19.97 2.90 -16.28
N VAL A 50 -20.52 4.08 -16.08
CA VAL A 50 -19.91 5.38 -16.41
C VAL A 50 -19.85 6.23 -15.16
N LEU A 51 -18.87 7.13 -15.09
CA LEU A 51 -18.64 7.95 -13.91
C LEU A 51 -19.32 9.31 -14.09
N MET A 52 -20.25 9.65 -13.20
CA MET A 52 -21.02 10.89 -13.24
C MET A 52 -20.32 12.00 -12.47
N ARG A 53 -20.56 13.25 -12.88
CA ARG A 53 -20.02 14.43 -12.18
C ARG A 53 -20.79 14.72 -10.90
N ALA A 54 -20.04 15.08 -9.85
CA ALA A 54 -20.63 15.80 -8.74
C ALA A 54 -21.34 17.05 -9.28
N SER A 55 -22.61 17.20 -8.95
CA SER A 55 -23.43 18.35 -9.32
C SER A 55 -24.43 18.64 -8.19
N LYS A 56 -25.69 18.26 -8.34
CA LYS A 56 -26.65 18.21 -7.23
C LYS A 56 -26.39 17.01 -6.32
N ASP A 57 -25.96 15.90 -6.90
CA ASP A 57 -25.54 14.70 -6.20
C ASP A 57 -24.01 14.58 -6.17
N PRO A 58 -23.42 13.90 -5.18
CA PRO A 58 -22.00 13.54 -5.18
C PRO A 58 -21.61 12.75 -6.44
N ALA A 59 -20.31 12.70 -6.75
CA ALA A 59 -19.85 11.88 -7.88
C ALA A 59 -20.17 10.41 -7.64
N HIS A 60 -20.83 9.82 -8.63
CA HIS A 60 -21.40 8.49 -8.53
C HIS A 60 -21.32 7.79 -9.88
N PHE A 61 -21.56 6.49 -9.93
CA PHE A 61 -21.59 5.75 -11.19
C PHE A 61 -23.03 5.47 -11.67
N GLU A 62 -23.18 5.41 -12.98
CA GLU A 62 -24.39 4.94 -13.65
C GLU A 62 -24.09 3.68 -14.47
N HIS A 63 -25.02 2.74 -14.53
CA HIS A 63 -24.90 1.62 -15.45
C HIS A 63 -25.19 2.09 -16.88
N ARG A 64 -24.25 1.83 -17.82
CA ARG A 64 -24.47 2.06 -19.26
C ARG A 64 -23.89 0.90 -20.09
N PRO A 65 -24.71 0.16 -20.85
CA PRO A 65 -26.19 0.19 -20.81
C PRO A 65 -26.68 -0.13 -19.40
N GLY A 66 -27.88 0.30 -19.06
CA GLY A 66 -28.42 0.05 -17.73
C GLY A 66 -28.50 -1.46 -17.42
N ASN A 67 -28.42 -1.86 -16.14
CA ASN A 67 -28.57 -3.26 -15.70
C ASN A 67 -29.69 -3.46 -14.65
N PRO A 68 -30.90 -3.94 -15.01
CA PRO A 68 -32.07 -3.95 -14.12
C PRO A 68 -31.93 -4.94 -12.95
N ASN A 69 -31.02 -5.91 -13.09
CA ASN A 69 -30.77 -6.94 -12.09
C ASN A 69 -29.76 -6.49 -11.02
N CYS A 70 -29.20 -5.29 -11.13
CA CYS A 70 -28.28 -4.76 -10.13
C CYS A 70 -29.05 -4.13 -8.95
N LEU A 71 -28.59 -4.38 -7.71
CA LEU A 71 -29.14 -3.73 -6.52
C LEU A 71 -28.91 -2.21 -6.51
N LEU A 72 -27.99 -1.71 -7.34
CA LEU A 72 -27.71 -0.28 -7.56
C LEU A 72 -28.26 0.22 -8.91
N ALA A 73 -29.19 -0.50 -9.54
CA ALA A 73 -29.88 -0.07 -10.76
C ALA A 73 -30.79 1.13 -10.49
N TYR A 74 -30.79 2.12 -11.39
CA TYR A 74 -31.76 3.23 -11.34
C TYR A 74 -33.23 2.78 -11.48
N ASP A 75 -33.54 1.65 -12.13
CA ASP A 75 -34.93 1.24 -12.42
C ASP A 75 -35.67 0.69 -11.19
N LYS A 76 -34.95 0.48 -10.08
CA LYS A 76 -35.58 0.35 -8.77
C LYS A 76 -36.01 1.71 -8.18
N LEU A 77 -35.88 2.80 -8.96
CA LEU A 77 -36.29 4.20 -8.70
C LEU A 77 -36.94 4.90 -9.92
N ASP A 78 -37.03 4.30 -11.13
CA ASP A 78 -37.75 4.88 -12.28
C ASP A 78 -38.21 3.77 -13.27
N PRO A 79 -39.52 3.59 -13.53
CA PRO A 79 -40.07 2.46 -14.28
C PRO A 79 -39.88 2.45 -15.81
N ASN A 80 -39.23 3.43 -16.45
CA ASN A 80 -39.32 3.61 -17.91
C ASN A 80 -38.04 3.42 -18.76
N LYS A 81 -37.03 2.66 -18.34
CA LYS A 81 -35.82 2.45 -19.18
C LYS A 81 -35.47 0.97 -19.44
N ASN A 82 -35.73 0.57 -20.69
CA ASN A 82 -35.44 -0.75 -21.25
C ASN A 82 -33.93 -0.98 -21.44
N ARG A 83 -33.42 -2.20 -21.18
CA ARG A 83 -31.98 -2.51 -21.02
C ARG A 83 -31.56 -3.74 -21.82
N ALA A 84 -30.38 -3.64 -22.45
CA ALA A 84 -29.73 -4.67 -23.30
C ALA A 84 -28.80 -5.61 -22.48
N PRO A 85 -28.36 -6.77 -23.02
CA PRO A 85 -27.84 -7.88 -22.23
C PRO A 85 -26.41 -7.70 -21.71
N LEU A 86 -26.10 -8.49 -20.67
CA LEU A 86 -24.81 -8.61 -19.99
C LEU A 86 -23.61 -8.69 -20.95
N THR A 87 -22.59 -7.87 -20.70
CA THR A 87 -21.25 -8.06 -21.26
C THR A 87 -20.27 -8.26 -20.11
N ILE A 88 -19.71 -9.45 -19.99
CA ILE A 88 -18.56 -9.71 -19.13
C ILE A 88 -17.36 -9.04 -19.80
N VAL A 89 -16.76 -8.06 -19.11
CA VAL A 89 -15.55 -7.40 -19.61
C VAL A 89 -14.34 -8.24 -19.22
N SER A 90 -13.74 -8.93 -20.19
CA SER A 90 -12.41 -9.51 -20.05
C SER A 90 -11.36 -8.38 -20.08
N VAL A 91 -10.31 -8.53 -19.27
CA VAL A 91 -9.18 -7.59 -19.24
C VAL A 91 -8.11 -8.13 -20.17
N THR A 92 -7.57 -7.27 -21.04
CA THR A 92 -6.46 -7.60 -21.95
C THR A 92 -5.10 -7.41 -21.25
N ASP A 93 -4.06 -8.09 -21.73
CA ASP A 93 -2.70 -7.96 -21.16
C ASP A 93 -2.19 -6.50 -21.18
N GLU A 94 -2.51 -5.75 -22.24
CA GLU A 94 -2.19 -4.33 -22.35
C GLU A 94 -2.89 -3.49 -21.25
N GLN A 95 -4.13 -3.83 -20.89
CA GLN A 95 -4.85 -3.18 -19.79
C GLN A 95 -4.29 -3.59 -18.42
N ILE A 96 -3.77 -4.81 -18.30
CA ILE A 96 -3.08 -5.28 -17.11
C ILE A 96 -1.79 -4.49 -16.90
N GLU A 97 -0.95 -4.38 -17.93
CA GLU A 97 0.30 -3.61 -17.89
C GLU A 97 0.05 -2.15 -17.53
N LYS A 98 -0.92 -1.50 -18.18
CA LYS A 98 -1.31 -0.11 -17.88
C LYS A 98 -1.84 0.05 -16.46
N SER A 99 -2.46 -0.97 -15.87
CA SER A 99 -2.97 -0.91 -14.49
C SER A 99 -1.87 -0.75 -13.43
N TYR A 100 -0.62 -1.14 -13.74
CA TYR A 100 0.52 -1.01 -12.84
C TYR A 100 1.09 0.42 -12.78
N GLU A 101 0.82 1.27 -13.78
CA GLU A 101 1.26 2.68 -13.78
C GLU A 101 0.52 3.54 -12.73
N PHE A 102 -0.53 3.01 -12.09
CA PHE A 102 -1.49 3.75 -11.26
C PHE A 102 -1.30 3.55 -9.75
N GLU A 103 -0.06 3.59 -9.27
CA GLU A 103 0.24 3.47 -7.83
C GLU A 103 -0.43 4.55 -6.97
N GLU A 104 -0.72 5.73 -7.52
CA GLU A 104 -1.36 6.84 -6.79
C GLU A 104 -2.81 6.53 -6.39
N LEU A 105 -3.52 5.67 -7.13
CA LEU A 105 -4.91 5.29 -6.81
C LEU A 105 -5.01 4.40 -5.57
N LEU A 106 -3.92 3.74 -5.14
CA LEU A 106 -3.87 2.96 -3.91
C LEU A 106 -4.19 3.78 -2.66
N GLN A 107 -3.95 5.09 -2.70
CA GLN A 107 -4.25 6.01 -1.60
C GLN A 107 -5.77 6.20 -1.41
N PHE A 108 -6.56 5.95 -2.45
CA PHE A 108 -8.00 6.17 -2.48
C PHE A 108 -8.82 4.86 -2.40
N THR A 109 -8.18 3.68 -2.44
CA THR A 109 -8.90 2.39 -2.38
C THR A 109 -9.39 2.09 -0.96
N HIS A 110 -10.70 1.92 -0.77
CA HIS A 110 -11.27 1.42 0.47
C HIS A 110 -11.42 -0.11 0.40
N SER A 111 -10.53 -0.84 1.09
CA SER A 111 -10.52 -2.32 1.03
C SER A 111 -11.65 -2.93 1.88
N VAL A 112 -12.45 -3.80 1.25
CA VAL A 112 -13.39 -4.73 1.88
C VAL A 112 -12.93 -6.14 1.49
N ILE A 113 -12.68 -7.00 2.51
CA ILE A 113 -12.45 -8.47 2.50
C ILE A 113 -10.98 -8.97 2.49
N GLY A 114 -10.63 -9.87 3.44
CA GLY A 114 -9.37 -10.64 3.53
C GLY A 114 -9.55 -12.12 3.18
N PRO A 115 -8.88 -13.12 3.82
CA PRO A 115 -7.65 -13.10 4.62
C PRO A 115 -6.63 -14.19 4.18
N LEU A 116 -5.37 -13.82 3.84
CA LEU A 116 -4.12 -14.43 4.32
C LEU A 116 -2.88 -13.76 3.66
N SER A 117 -1.77 -13.74 4.40
CA SER A 117 -0.40 -13.31 4.03
C SER A 117 -0.14 -11.79 3.98
N LEU A 118 0.53 -11.26 5.02
CA LEU A 118 1.10 -9.91 5.17
C LEU A 118 0.12 -8.72 5.11
N LEU A 119 -1.07 -8.95 4.56
CA LEU A 119 -2.35 -8.29 4.81
C LEU A 119 -3.02 -8.79 6.10
N ALA A 120 -2.44 -9.78 6.79
CA ALA A 120 -3.02 -10.42 7.97
C ALA A 120 -2.95 -9.55 9.24
N ASP A 121 -1.93 -8.68 9.37
CA ASP A 121 -1.83 -7.77 10.52
C ASP A 121 -2.88 -6.64 10.47
N ILE A 122 -3.51 -6.42 9.31
CA ILE A 122 -4.67 -5.53 9.15
C ILE A 122 -5.95 -6.20 9.69
N TYR A 123 -6.01 -7.53 9.76
CA TYR A 123 -7.23 -8.27 10.07
C TYR A 123 -7.53 -8.37 11.57
N ASP A 124 -6.54 -8.26 12.44
CA ASP A 124 -6.76 -8.27 13.90
C ASP A 124 -7.19 -6.89 14.44
N VAL A 125 -6.90 -5.81 13.68
CA VAL A 125 -7.44 -4.47 13.95
C VAL A 125 -8.93 -4.39 13.62
N ASN A 126 -9.41 -5.13 12.61
CA ASN A 126 -10.81 -5.06 12.15
C ASN A 126 -11.82 -5.72 13.09
N ARG A 127 -11.38 -6.44 14.13
CA ARG A 127 -12.26 -7.03 15.17
C ARG A 127 -12.35 -6.24 16.46
N SER A 128 -11.49 -5.25 16.65
CA SER A 128 -11.66 -4.30 17.73
C SER A 128 -12.25 -3.01 17.15
N SER A 129 -13.17 -2.41 17.86
CA SER A 129 -13.88 -1.17 17.54
C SER A 129 -12.93 0.03 17.49
N VAL A 130 -11.98 0.06 16.55
CA VAL A 130 -10.93 1.08 16.61
C VAL A 130 -11.40 2.41 16.04
N LYS A 131 -11.29 3.43 16.89
CA LYS A 131 -11.64 4.84 16.63
C LYS A 131 -11.05 5.35 15.31
N GLU A 132 -11.83 6.20 14.65
CA GLU A 132 -11.56 6.98 13.42
C GLU A 132 -10.11 7.53 13.30
N THR A 133 -9.49 7.83 14.44
CA THR A 133 -8.10 8.28 14.57
C THR A 133 -7.06 7.25 14.10
N LEU A 134 -7.24 5.94 14.36
CA LEU A 134 -6.29 4.90 13.91
C LEU A 134 -6.37 4.70 12.39
N ARG A 135 -7.56 4.82 11.82
CA ARG A 135 -7.79 4.71 10.37
C ARG A 135 -7.04 5.79 9.60
N LYS A 136 -7.06 7.03 10.10
CA LYS A 136 -6.27 8.14 9.55
C LYS A 136 -4.76 7.88 9.67
N GLN A 137 -4.31 7.38 10.82
CA GLN A 137 -2.90 7.04 11.04
C GLN A 137 -2.38 5.96 10.08
N LEU A 138 -3.20 4.97 9.72
CA LEU A 138 -2.84 3.90 8.79
C LEU A 138 -2.79 4.37 7.31
N ILE A 139 -3.65 5.31 6.93
CA ILE A 139 -3.61 5.95 5.60
C ILE A 139 -2.38 6.86 5.50
N ASP A 140 -2.13 7.68 6.53
CA ASP A 140 -0.95 8.54 6.62
C ASP A 140 0.34 7.70 6.63
N ALA A 141 0.34 6.53 7.28
CA ALA A 141 1.44 5.57 7.24
C ALA A 141 1.76 5.10 5.83
N ARG A 142 0.73 4.82 5.01
CA ARG A 142 0.87 4.25 3.68
C ARG A 142 1.29 5.27 2.63
N CYS A 143 0.71 6.47 2.66
CA CYS A 143 1.19 7.61 1.87
C CYS A 143 2.62 7.99 2.27
N GLY A 144 2.88 7.99 3.57
CA GLY A 144 4.19 8.23 4.17
C GLY A 144 5.23 7.19 3.74
N GLN A 145 4.90 5.90 3.73
CA GLN A 145 5.80 4.82 3.30
C GLN A 145 6.17 4.92 1.82
N GLY A 146 5.22 5.33 0.95
CA GLY A 146 5.52 5.56 -0.47
C GLY A 146 6.50 6.72 -0.69
N GLN A 147 6.26 7.86 -0.03
CA GLN A 147 7.15 9.02 -0.12
C GLN A 147 8.51 8.75 0.55
N PHE A 148 8.50 8.12 1.73
CA PHE A 148 9.69 7.70 2.47
C PHE A 148 10.56 6.76 1.64
N ARG A 149 9.95 5.76 1.00
CA ARG A 149 10.66 4.85 0.08
C ARG A 149 11.30 5.60 -1.08
N LYS A 150 10.56 6.49 -1.75
CA LYS A 150 11.10 7.31 -2.86
C LYS A 150 12.28 8.16 -2.40
N SER A 151 12.17 8.78 -1.22
CA SER A 151 13.26 9.56 -0.61
C SER A 151 14.49 8.71 -0.31
N LEU A 152 14.31 7.50 0.24
CA LEU A 152 15.41 6.57 0.52
C LEU A 152 16.08 6.06 -0.75
N ILE A 153 15.33 5.73 -1.80
CA ILE A 153 15.89 5.35 -3.10
C ILE A 153 16.72 6.50 -3.68
N SER A 154 16.22 7.74 -3.60
CA SER A 154 16.96 8.93 -4.07
C SER A 154 18.27 9.15 -3.30
N TYR A 155 18.24 8.98 -1.97
CA TYR A 155 19.39 9.19 -1.10
C TYR A 155 20.43 8.07 -1.20
N TRP A 156 20.02 6.82 -0.96
CA TRP A 156 20.91 5.67 -0.91
C TRP A 156 21.31 5.16 -2.30
N LYS A 157 20.40 5.26 -3.29
CA LYS A 157 20.53 4.78 -4.69
C LYS A 157 20.67 3.27 -4.86
N LYS A 158 21.24 2.59 -3.89
CA LYS A 158 21.51 1.15 -3.81
C LYS A 158 21.42 0.71 -2.35
N CYS A 159 21.54 -0.58 -2.08
CA CYS A 159 21.57 -1.08 -0.72
C CYS A 159 22.69 -0.41 0.07
N ALA A 160 22.35 0.12 1.24
CA ALA A 160 23.24 0.85 2.14
C ALA A 160 24.45 0.03 2.62
N VAL A 161 24.33 -1.31 2.59
CA VAL A 161 25.33 -2.24 3.13
C VAL A 161 25.94 -3.10 2.02
N SER A 162 25.11 -3.81 1.25
CA SER A 162 25.61 -4.75 0.22
C SER A 162 25.99 -4.07 -1.11
N GLY A 163 25.50 -2.84 -1.33
CA GLY A 163 25.69 -2.13 -2.59
C GLY A 163 24.84 -2.64 -3.77
N ALA A 164 23.93 -3.60 -3.57
CA ALA A 164 23.01 -4.06 -4.60
C ALA A 164 22.12 -2.91 -5.11
N ASP A 165 22.01 -2.73 -6.42
CA ASP A 165 21.40 -1.55 -7.06
C ASP A 165 20.05 -1.81 -7.73
N LYS A 166 19.59 -3.07 -7.78
CA LYS A 166 18.25 -3.44 -8.26
C LYS A 166 17.17 -2.99 -7.26
N THR A 167 16.82 -1.70 -7.30
CA THR A 167 15.95 -1.03 -6.31
C THR A 167 14.58 -1.67 -6.11
N GLU A 168 14.06 -2.39 -7.10
CA GLU A 168 12.79 -3.14 -7.05
C GLU A 168 12.84 -4.28 -6.02
N LEU A 169 14.04 -4.79 -5.72
CA LEU A 169 14.25 -5.84 -4.71
C LEU A 169 14.62 -5.28 -3.34
N LEU A 170 14.88 -3.97 -3.23
CA LEU A 170 15.31 -3.34 -1.99
C LEU A 170 14.12 -2.93 -1.13
N ILE A 171 14.29 -2.98 0.17
CA ILE A 171 13.29 -2.64 1.19
C ILE A 171 13.69 -1.32 1.86
N ALA A 172 12.70 -0.45 2.06
CA ALA A 172 12.84 0.79 2.81
C ALA A 172 12.57 0.50 4.29
N SER A 173 13.63 0.15 5.02
CA SER A 173 13.58 -0.25 6.43
C SER A 173 13.70 0.96 7.35
N HIS A 174 12.89 1.03 8.41
CA HIS A 174 13.02 2.06 9.44
C HIS A 174 14.08 1.66 10.48
N ILE A 175 14.93 2.60 10.89
CA ILE A 175 15.94 2.35 11.93
C ILE A 175 15.27 2.28 13.30
N LYS A 176 14.57 3.34 13.71
CA LYS A 176 13.64 3.32 14.83
C LYS A 176 12.29 2.82 14.30
N PRO A 177 11.74 1.71 14.82
CA PRO A 177 10.55 1.07 14.25
C PRO A 177 9.37 2.03 14.15
N TRP A 178 8.64 1.92 13.03
CA TRP A 178 7.49 2.79 12.72
C TRP A 178 6.46 2.92 13.86
N THR A 179 6.23 1.82 14.59
CA THR A 179 5.25 1.73 15.69
C THR A 179 5.59 2.62 16.87
N VAL A 180 6.86 2.92 17.10
CA VAL A 180 7.36 3.75 18.21
C VAL A 180 7.91 5.09 17.74
N SER A 181 7.85 5.36 16.44
CA SER A 181 8.21 6.64 15.84
C SER A 181 7.04 7.63 15.83
N ASP A 182 7.34 8.91 16.04
CA ASP A 182 6.40 10.01 15.80
C ASP A 182 6.23 10.31 14.30
N ASN A 183 5.31 11.21 13.95
CA ASN A 183 5.02 11.53 12.55
C ASN A 183 6.21 12.16 11.79
N LYS A 184 7.09 12.90 12.47
CA LYS A 184 8.30 13.46 11.84
C LYS A 184 9.29 12.34 11.60
N GLU A 185 9.56 11.52 12.61
CA GLU A 185 10.49 10.38 12.54
C GLU A 185 10.06 9.34 11.50
N ARG A 186 8.74 9.14 11.29
CA ARG A 186 8.21 8.20 10.28
C ARG A 186 8.52 8.61 8.83
N LEU A 187 8.69 9.91 8.59
CA LEU A 187 8.97 10.49 7.29
C LEU A 187 10.42 10.98 7.16
N ASP A 188 11.18 10.94 8.25
CA ASP A 188 12.58 11.37 8.28
C ASP A 188 13.46 10.41 7.50
N LEU A 189 14.10 10.94 6.47
CA LEU A 189 15.04 10.22 5.63
C LEU A 189 16.14 9.51 6.44
N PHE A 190 16.62 10.13 7.53
CA PHE A 190 17.70 9.59 8.35
C PHE A 190 17.23 8.54 9.35
N ASN A 191 15.91 8.32 9.46
CA ASN A 191 15.35 7.16 10.15
C ASN A 191 15.18 5.95 9.22
N GLY A 192 15.86 5.93 8.08
CA GLY A 192 15.64 4.90 7.06
C GLY A 192 16.91 4.36 6.42
N LEU A 193 16.90 3.06 6.16
CA LEU A 193 17.93 2.36 5.41
C LEU A 193 17.30 1.68 4.19
N LEU A 194 18.03 1.70 3.06
CA LEU A 194 17.67 0.91 1.90
C LEU A 194 18.43 -0.42 1.94
N LEU A 195 17.74 -1.54 2.16
CA LEU A 195 18.37 -2.84 2.45
C LEU A 195 17.92 -3.93 1.49
N THR A 196 18.75 -4.95 1.29
CA THR A 196 18.30 -6.19 0.64
C THR A 196 17.40 -6.98 1.60
N PRO A 197 16.51 -7.86 1.11
CA PRO A 197 15.51 -8.52 1.96
C PRO A 197 16.08 -9.31 3.15
N ASN A 198 17.24 -9.94 2.97
CA ASN A 198 17.95 -10.65 4.03
C ASN A 198 18.49 -9.70 5.12
N LEU A 199 19.05 -8.55 4.73
CA LEU A 199 19.57 -7.55 5.66
C LEU A 199 18.44 -6.86 6.42
N ASP A 200 17.39 -6.45 5.70
CA ASP A 200 16.16 -5.88 6.28
C ASP A 200 15.58 -6.81 7.34
N LYS A 201 15.33 -8.06 6.99
CA LYS A 201 14.71 -9.01 7.92
C LYS A 201 15.59 -9.28 9.15
N ALA A 202 16.91 -9.37 8.97
CA ALA A 202 17.83 -9.55 10.09
C ALA A 202 17.87 -8.31 10.99
N PHE A 203 17.83 -7.11 10.42
CA PHE A 203 17.84 -5.85 11.15
C PHE A 203 16.55 -5.67 11.95
N ASP A 204 15.39 -5.80 11.31
CA ASP A 204 14.06 -5.71 11.94
C ASP A 204 13.86 -6.70 13.09
N GLN A 205 14.44 -7.91 12.98
CA GLN A 205 14.38 -8.92 14.03
C GLN A 205 15.37 -8.68 15.17
N GLY A 206 16.19 -7.63 15.09
CA GLY A 206 17.24 -7.33 16.06
C GLY A 206 18.41 -8.31 16.01
N LEU A 207 18.55 -9.09 14.93
CA LEU A 207 19.65 -10.05 14.75
C LEU A 207 20.94 -9.36 14.29
N ILE A 208 20.81 -8.19 13.66
CA ILE A 208 21.92 -7.27 13.38
C ILE A 208 21.57 -5.85 13.81
N SER A 209 22.60 -5.02 14.00
CA SER A 209 22.49 -3.58 14.18
C SER A 209 23.77 -2.91 13.63
N PHE A 210 23.97 -1.62 13.84
CA PHE A 210 25.20 -0.92 13.45
C PHE A 210 25.71 -0.06 14.61
N ASN A 211 27.03 -0.02 14.80
CA ASN A 211 27.64 0.89 15.76
C ASN A 211 27.69 2.34 15.21
N ASN A 212 28.19 3.28 16.01
CA ASN A 212 28.26 4.70 15.61
C ASN A 212 29.19 4.97 14.41
N ASN A 213 30.07 4.03 14.07
CA ASN A 213 30.95 4.10 12.91
C ASN A 213 30.38 3.39 11.67
N GLY A 214 29.18 2.82 11.78
CA GLY A 214 28.50 2.13 10.69
C GLY A 214 28.91 0.67 10.52
N LEU A 215 29.77 0.13 11.39
CA LEU A 215 30.14 -1.27 11.36
C LEU A 215 28.98 -2.13 11.87
N ILE A 216 28.70 -3.23 11.18
CA ILE A 216 27.65 -4.15 11.57
C ILE A 216 27.95 -4.81 12.91
N LEU A 217 26.93 -4.92 13.73
CA LEU A 217 26.90 -5.68 14.97
C LEU A 217 26.02 -6.90 14.71
N ILE A 218 26.51 -8.10 15.02
CA ILE A 218 25.79 -9.35 14.82
C ILE A 218 25.44 -9.93 16.19
N SER A 219 24.17 -10.25 16.38
CA SER A 219 23.66 -10.90 17.59
C SER A 219 24.29 -12.27 17.79
N SER A 220 24.55 -12.64 19.06
CA SER A 220 24.95 -14.00 19.41
C SER A 220 23.91 -15.06 19.01
N LYS A 221 22.65 -14.64 18.81
CA LYS A 221 21.52 -15.49 18.43
C LYS A 221 21.37 -15.67 16.92
N PHE A 222 22.27 -15.12 16.12
CA PHE A 222 22.21 -15.19 14.66
C PHE A 222 23.43 -15.91 14.08
N GLU A 223 23.55 -17.20 14.41
CA GLU A 223 24.63 -18.04 13.92
C GLU A 223 24.10 -19.29 13.19
N PRO A 224 24.59 -19.62 11.97
CA PRO A 224 25.56 -18.85 11.19
C PRO A 224 24.92 -17.69 10.41
N SER A 225 25.28 -16.44 10.73
CA SER A 225 24.87 -15.25 9.97
C SER A 225 25.37 -15.27 8.51
N THR A 226 26.50 -15.94 8.28
CA THR A 226 27.13 -16.08 6.97
C THR A 226 26.29 -16.85 5.96
N ALA A 227 25.43 -17.78 6.40
CA ALA A 227 24.49 -18.49 5.52
C ALA A 227 23.48 -17.55 4.85
N PHE A 228 23.28 -16.36 5.44
CA PHE A 228 22.42 -15.30 4.90
C PHE A 228 23.23 -14.19 4.20
N GLY A 229 24.53 -14.40 3.96
CA GLY A 229 25.42 -13.40 3.34
C GLY A 229 25.75 -12.21 4.25
N ILE A 230 25.61 -12.38 5.57
CA ILE A 230 25.86 -11.33 6.57
C ILE A 230 27.17 -11.63 7.28
N THR A 231 28.10 -10.67 7.30
CA THR A 231 29.46 -10.86 7.84
C THR A 231 29.92 -9.65 8.65
N LYS A 232 30.78 -9.86 9.66
CA LYS A 232 31.26 -8.79 10.57
C LYS A 232 32.00 -7.63 9.89
N GLY A 233 32.45 -7.80 8.64
CA GLY A 233 33.15 -6.77 7.88
C GLY A 233 32.23 -5.79 7.15
N GLN A 234 30.92 -6.07 7.10
CA GLN A 234 29.96 -5.19 6.45
C GLN A 234 29.75 -3.91 7.24
N SER A 235 29.52 -2.82 6.52
CA SER A 235 29.25 -1.51 7.10
C SER A 235 28.36 -0.69 6.18
N LEU A 236 27.79 0.39 6.72
CA LEU A 236 27.09 1.41 5.96
C LEU A 236 27.64 2.80 6.29
N LYS A 237 27.50 3.74 5.37
CA LYS A 237 27.88 5.13 5.59
C LYS A 237 26.86 5.81 6.51
N ILE A 238 27.30 6.29 7.66
CA ILE A 238 26.45 6.99 8.64
C ILE A 238 26.64 8.52 8.53
N GLU A 239 25.52 9.23 8.56
CA GLU A 239 25.44 10.68 8.85
C GLU A 239 25.06 10.90 10.33
N LYS A 240 25.39 12.06 10.90
CA LYS A 240 25.11 12.40 12.31
C LYS A 240 23.62 12.23 12.68
N GLN A 241 22.72 12.51 11.74
CA GLN A 241 21.28 12.41 11.92
C GLN A 241 20.79 10.96 12.10
N HIS A 242 21.53 9.94 11.64
CA HIS A 242 21.14 8.54 11.87
C HIS A 242 21.45 8.07 13.29
N LEU A 243 22.40 8.73 13.99
CA LEU A 243 22.94 8.26 15.26
C LEU A 243 21.87 8.09 16.36
N PRO A 244 20.93 9.02 16.56
CA PRO A 244 19.89 8.85 17.57
C PRO A 244 18.99 7.64 17.29
N TYR A 245 18.64 7.40 16.03
CA TYR A 245 17.82 6.25 15.65
C TYR A 245 18.58 4.93 15.81
N LEU A 246 19.86 4.89 15.41
CA LEU A 246 20.70 3.70 15.59
C LEU A 246 20.98 3.41 17.07
N GLN A 247 21.13 4.45 17.89
CA GLN A 247 21.20 4.28 19.33
C GLN A 247 19.92 3.63 19.86
N PHE A 248 18.75 4.17 19.49
CA PHE A 248 17.47 3.57 19.86
C PHE A 248 17.39 2.10 19.44
N HIS A 249 17.75 1.78 18.19
CA HIS A 249 17.72 0.43 17.66
C HIS A 249 18.61 -0.52 18.48
N ARG A 250 19.83 -0.11 18.83
CA ARG A 250 20.74 -0.91 19.68
C ARG A 250 20.21 -1.14 21.09
N GLU A 251 19.51 -0.17 21.66
CA GLU A 251 19.02 -0.23 23.04
C GLU A 251 17.69 -1.00 23.17
N ASN A 252 16.84 -0.97 22.12
CA ASN A 252 15.44 -1.41 22.21
C ASN A 252 15.06 -2.56 21.26
N VAL A 253 15.82 -2.77 20.18
CA VAL A 253 15.49 -3.76 19.14
C VAL A 253 16.55 -4.84 19.05
N PHE A 254 17.83 -4.45 19.05
CA PHE A 254 18.96 -5.36 18.93
C PHE A 254 18.99 -6.37 20.07
N LYS A 255 19.05 -7.66 19.73
CA LYS A 255 19.08 -8.76 20.67
C LYS A 255 20.53 -9.11 20.92
N THR A 256 21.01 -8.89 22.14
CA THR A 256 22.31 -9.43 22.59
C THR A 256 22.25 -10.93 22.83
#